data_AF-A0A182EVJ3-F1
#
_entry.id   AF-A0A182EVJ3-F1
#
_cell.length_a   1.000
_cell.length_b   1.000
_cell.length_c   1.000
_cell.angle_alpha   90.00
_cell.angle_beta   90.00
_cell.angle_gamma   90.00
#
_symmetry.space_group_name_H-M   'P 1'
#
loop_
_entity.id
_entity.type
_entity.pdbx_description
1 polymer ?
#
loop_
_entity_poly.entity_id
_entity_poly.type
_entity_poly.pdbx_seq_one_letter_code
_entity_poly.pdbx_strand_id
1 'polypeptide(L)'
;MNGGGACEIGSVPFQNATWLFATLSNFHVTYGLIHPYIAVILCFAGTILNVMTVAVLTRPSMISPVNVLLCSVAICDILVMASYLIFVTHFLINAANRCLHTDYSYPWTIFTLIHAHASVILHSTSIWLT
;
A
#
# COMPACT_ATOMS: atom_id res chain seq x y z
N MET A 1 6.46 -31.38 -24.91
CA MET A 1 6.42 -29.94 -25.17
C MET A 1 5.17 -29.66 -25.97
N ASN A 2 4.11 -29.15 -25.33
CA ASN A 2 2.94 -28.61 -26.00
C ASN A 2 2.53 -27.32 -25.29
N GLY A 3 2.08 -26.35 -26.07
CA GLY A 3 2.17 -24.92 -25.81
C GLY A 3 1.26 -24.36 -24.73
N GLY A 4 1.76 -23.30 -24.08
CA GLY A 4 1.10 -22.00 -24.09
C GLY A 4 -0.22 -21.86 -23.34
N GLY A 5 -0.43 -22.58 -22.24
CA GLY A 5 -1.52 -22.28 -21.32
C GLY A 5 -1.19 -21.02 -20.52
N ALA A 6 -1.78 -19.88 -20.89
CA ALA A 6 -1.90 -18.75 -19.97
C ALA A 6 -2.58 -19.26 -18.68
N CYS A 7 -2.14 -18.75 -17.54
CA CYS A 7 -2.70 -19.11 -16.23
C CYS A 7 -4.13 -18.54 -16.13
N GLU A 8 -5.13 -19.24 -16.67
CA GLU A 8 -6.53 -18.91 -16.47
C GLU A 8 -6.92 -19.26 -15.04
N ILE A 9 -7.03 -18.23 -14.20
CA ILE A 9 -7.69 -18.33 -12.91
C ILE A 9 -9.13 -18.75 -13.19
N GLY A 10 -9.52 -19.94 -12.73
CA GLY A 10 -10.85 -20.50 -12.97
C GLY A 10 -11.96 -19.48 -12.66
N SER A 11 -12.68 -19.05 -13.69
CA SER A 11 -13.78 -18.10 -13.55
C SER A 11 -15.06 -18.85 -13.17
N VAL A 12 -15.65 -18.51 -12.02
CA VAL A 12 -16.97 -19.02 -11.63
C VAL A 12 -18.03 -18.39 -12.55
N PRO A 13 -18.85 -19.17 -13.29
CA PRO A 13 -19.84 -18.62 -14.20
C PRO A 13 -21.03 -18.06 -13.44
N PHE A 14 -21.05 -16.75 -13.21
CA PHE A 14 -22.22 -16.04 -12.71
C PHE A 14 -23.15 -15.67 -13.87
N GLN A 15 -24.17 -16.49 -14.09
CA GLN A 15 -25.26 -16.19 -15.02
C GLN A 15 -25.99 -14.96 -14.46
N ASN A 16 -26.04 -13.85 -15.22
CA ASN A 16 -26.62 -12.52 -14.89
C ASN A 16 -25.67 -11.40 -14.41
N ALA A 17 -24.35 -11.63 -14.33
CA ALA A 17 -23.39 -10.56 -13.95
C ALA A 17 -22.26 -10.34 -14.96
N THR A 18 -22.38 -10.84 -16.20
CA THR A 18 -21.33 -10.73 -17.22
C THR A 18 -20.91 -9.28 -17.52
N TRP A 19 -21.87 -8.34 -17.52
CA TRP A 19 -21.61 -6.91 -17.69
C TRP A 19 -20.80 -6.31 -16.52
N LEU A 20 -21.01 -6.84 -15.30
CA LEU A 20 -20.29 -6.42 -14.09
C LEU A 20 -18.83 -6.87 -14.17
N PHE A 21 -18.58 -8.12 -14.57
CA PHE A 21 -17.21 -8.62 -14.78
C PHE A 21 -16.47 -7.82 -15.85
N ALA A 22 -17.12 -7.54 -16.97
CA ALA A 22 -16.53 -6.71 -18.02
C ALA A 22 -16.18 -5.31 -17.51
N THR A 23 -17.06 -4.69 -16.73
CA THR A 23 -16.82 -3.36 -16.15
C THR A 23 -15.69 -3.38 -15.12
N LEU A 24 -15.70 -4.34 -14.19
CA LEU A 24 -14.65 -4.51 -13.17
C LEU A 24 -13.29 -4.81 -13.79
N SER A 25 -13.24 -5.65 -14.83
CA SER A 25 -12.01 -5.97 -15.55
C SER A 25 -11.44 -4.72 -16.24
N ASN A 26 -12.28 -3.96 -16.96
CA ASN A 26 -11.86 -2.71 -17.58
C ASN A 26 -11.38 -1.69 -16.54
N PHE A 27 -12.07 -1.58 -15.41
CA PHE A 27 -11.67 -0.72 -14.31
C PHE A 27 -10.33 -1.17 -13.71
N HIS A 28 -10.16 -2.47 -13.43
CA HIS A 28 -8.93 -3.03 -12.89
C HIS A 28 -7.73 -2.70 -13.77
N VAL A 29 -7.84 -2.93 -15.08
CA VAL A 29 -6.75 -2.67 -16.03
C VAL A 29 -6.43 -1.18 -16.08
N THR A 30 -7.44 -0.33 -16.21
CA THR A 30 -7.24 1.13 -16.30
C THR A 30 -6.67 1.72 -15.02
N TYR A 31 -7.24 1.32 -13.86
CA TYR A 31 -6.79 1.76 -12.55
C TYR A 31 -5.39 1.23 -12.25
N GLY A 32 -5.08 -0.02 -12.60
CA GLY A 32 -3.77 -0.62 -12.38
C GLY A 32 -2.62 0.13 -13.05
N LEU A 33 -2.88 0.83 -14.15
CA LEU A 33 -1.89 1.67 -14.83
C LEU A 33 -1.61 2.98 -14.09
N ILE A 34 -2.62 3.57 -13.44
CA ILE A 34 -2.53 4.91 -12.85
C ILE A 34 -2.23 4.84 -11.34
N HIS A 35 -2.80 3.84 -10.67
CA HIS A 35 -2.70 3.60 -9.23
C HIS A 35 -1.27 3.65 -8.68
N PRO A 36 -0.26 2.95 -9.24
CA PRO A 36 1.09 2.96 -8.67
C PRO A 36 1.72 4.35 -8.65
N TYR A 37 1.47 5.17 -9.67
CA TYR A 37 2.02 6.52 -9.73
C TYR A 37 1.37 7.45 -8.70
N ILE A 38 0.05 7.39 -8.57
CA ILE A 38 -0.68 8.16 -7.54
C ILE A 38 -0.23 7.72 -6.14
N ALA A 39 -0.11 6.41 -5.92
CA ALA A 39 0.38 5.82 -4.67
C ALA A 39 1.76 6.38 -4.27
N VAL A 40 2.72 6.41 -5.19
CA VAL A 40 4.06 6.95 -4.94
C VAL A 40 3.98 8.44 -4.55
N ILE A 41 3.21 9.24 -5.30
CA ILE A 41 3.04 10.67 -5.01
C ILE A 41 2.46 10.88 -3.61
N LEU A 42 1.41 10.14 -3.26
CA LEU A 42 0.77 10.23 -1.96
C LEU A 42 1.71 9.81 -0.82
N CYS A 43 2.51 8.77 -1.00
CA CYS A 43 3.50 8.36 0.01
C CYS A 43 4.61 9.39 0.20
N PHE A 44 5.10 10.02 -0.86
CA PHE A 44 6.06 11.10 -0.75
C PHE A 44 5.47 12.31 -0.02
N ALA A 45 4.29 12.77 -0.45
CA ALA A 45 3.60 13.88 0.18
C ALA A 45 3.31 13.58 1.67
N GLY A 46 2.78 12.40 1.96
CA GLY A 46 2.48 11.94 3.32
C GLY A 46 3.72 11.86 4.19
N THR A 47 4.86 11.37 3.67
CA THR A 47 6.13 11.33 4.40
C THR A 47 6.59 12.75 4.75
N ILE A 48 6.57 13.68 3.79
CA ILE A 48 6.98 15.08 4.01
C ILE A 48 6.09 15.73 5.08
N LEU A 49 4.77 15.61 4.95
CA LEU A 49 3.83 16.20 5.89
C LEU A 49 4.01 15.64 7.30
N ASN A 50 4.17 14.32 7.45
CA ASN A 50 4.40 13.71 8.76
C ASN A 50 5.77 14.09 9.37
N VAL A 51 6.82 14.24 8.55
CA VAL A 51 8.12 14.74 9.02
C VAL A 51 7.99 16.18 9.52
N MET A 52 7.25 17.03 8.81
CA MET A 52 6.96 18.40 9.25
C MET A 52 6.20 18.41 10.58
N THR A 53 5.22 17.52 10.76
CA THR A 53 4.49 17.34 12.02
C THR A 53 5.43 16.98 13.17
N VAL A 54 6.33 16.02 12.97
CA VAL A 54 7.36 15.68 13.98
C VAL A 54 8.26 16.89 14.27
N ALA A 55 8.75 17.58 13.24
CA ALA A 55 9.67 18.71 13.40
C ALA A 55 9.05 19.87 14.20
N VAL A 56 7.77 20.18 13.95
CA VAL A 56 7.03 21.23 14.66
C VAL A 56 6.77 20.83 16.12
N LEU A 57 6.38 19.59 16.36
CA LEU A 57 6.00 19.10 17.70
C LEU A 57 7.20 18.77 18.59
N THR A 58 8.37 18.48 18.01
CA THR A 58 9.62 18.23 18.77
C THR A 58 10.22 19.52 19.34
N ARG A 59 9.66 20.70 19.03
CA ARG A 59 10.15 21.97 19.56
C ARG A 59 9.99 22.00 21.09
N PRO A 60 11.06 22.29 21.88
CA PRO A 60 11.06 22.13 23.34
C PRO A 60 10.04 22.99 24.11
N SER A 61 9.50 24.03 23.47
CA SER A 61 8.42 24.86 24.02
C SER A 61 7.02 24.21 23.95
N MET A 62 6.89 23.05 23.29
CA MET A 62 5.61 22.40 22.96
C MET A 62 5.53 20.96 23.51
N ILE A 63 6.31 20.61 24.53
CA ILE A 63 6.29 19.25 25.10
C ILE A 63 5.07 19.13 26.03
N SER A 64 3.98 18.57 25.50
CA SER A 64 2.73 18.24 26.17
C SER A 64 2.40 16.77 25.88
N PRO A 65 1.73 16.04 26.79
CA PRO A 65 1.30 14.65 26.54
C PRO A 65 0.55 14.48 25.21
N VAL A 66 -0.25 15.47 24.81
CA VAL A 66 -0.96 15.48 23.52
C VAL A 66 0.01 15.57 22.33
N ASN A 67 1.05 16.40 22.45
CA ASN A 67 2.02 16.58 21.37
C ASN A 67 2.96 15.38 21.23
N VAL A 68 3.24 14.66 22.32
CA VAL A 68 3.96 13.37 22.29
C VAL A 68 3.13 12.30 21.57
N LEU A 69 1.81 12.28 21.80
CA LEU A 69 0.89 11.38 21.08
C LEU A 69 0.85 11.72 19.59
N LEU A 70 0.69 12.99 19.21
CA LEU A 70 0.73 13.39 17.79
C LEU A 70 2.07 13.04 17.13
N CYS A 71 3.20 13.22 17.83
CA CYS A 71 4.50 12.77 17.34
C CYS A 71 4.54 11.26 17.10
N SER A 72 3.99 10.47 18.02
CA SER A 72 3.94 9.01 17.89
C SER A 72 3.12 8.60 16.67
N VAL A 73 1.96 9.23 16.46
CA VAL A 73 1.12 9.01 15.27
C VAL A 73 1.86 9.38 13.99
N ALA A 74 2.52 10.54 13.94
CA ALA A 74 3.27 10.97 12.77
C ALA A 74 4.44 10.03 12.43
N ILE A 75 5.13 9.47 13.44
CA ILE A 75 6.16 8.44 13.25
C ILE A 75 5.54 7.16 12.68
N CYS A 76 4.41 6.72 13.22
CA CYS A 76 3.69 5.55 12.72
C CYS A 76 3.28 5.73 11.25
N ASP A 77 2.76 6.89 10.87
CA ASP A 77 2.40 7.19 9.48
C ASP A 77 3.63 7.18 8.56
N ILE A 78 4.78 7.73 8.99
CA ILE A 78 6.04 7.65 8.22
C ILE A 78 6.45 6.19 7.97
N LEU A 79 6.34 5.33 8.98
CA LEU A 79 6.68 3.90 8.84
C LEU A 79 5.74 3.18 7.87
N VAL A 80 4.44 3.50 7.90
CA VAL A 80 3.46 2.95 6.96
C VAL A 80 3.73 3.46 5.54
N MET A 81 4.00 4.75 5.36
CA MET A 81 4.32 5.33 4.03
C MET A 81 5.61 4.73 3.45
N ALA A 82 6.65 4.54 4.27
CA ALA A 82 7.90 3.95 3.84
C ALA A 82 7.74 2.47 3.42
N SER A 83 7.01 1.69 4.22
CA SER A 83 6.76 0.28 3.89
C SER A 83 5.88 0.12 2.65
N TYR A 84 4.91 1.02 2.44
CA TYR A 84 4.09 1.03 1.22
C TYR A 84 4.89 1.44 -0.02
N LEU A 85 5.84 2.38 0.11
CA LEU A 85 6.71 2.78 -1.01
C LEU A 85 7.59 1.61 -1.49
N ILE A 86 8.10 0.81 -0.55
CA ILE A 86 8.83 -0.44 -0.86
C ILE A 86 7.90 -1.42 -1.59
N PHE A 87 6.68 -1.60 -1.07
CA PHE A 87 5.68 -2.49 -1.68
C PHE A 87 5.35 -2.09 -3.13
N VAL A 88 5.00 -0.83 -3.38
CA VAL A 88 4.61 -0.35 -4.72
C VAL A 88 5.78 -0.44 -5.70
N THR A 89 6.99 -0.07 -5.28
CA THR A 89 8.17 -0.14 -6.16
C THR A 89 8.51 -1.59 -6.52
N HIS A 90 8.44 -2.51 -5.55
CA HIS A 90 8.77 -3.92 -5.79
C HIS A 90 7.67 -4.64 -6.59
N PHE A 91 6.42 -4.59 -6.12
CA PHE A 91 5.35 -5.42 -6.69
C PHE A 91 4.61 -4.77 -7.85
N LEU A 92 4.34 -3.46 -7.79
CA LEU A 92 3.56 -2.80 -8.83
C LEU A 92 4.42 -2.29 -10.00
N ILE A 93 5.70 -1.98 -9.76
CA ILE A 93 6.60 -1.48 -10.81
C ILE A 93 7.56 -2.58 -11.28
N ASN A 94 8.31 -3.21 -10.39
CA ASN A 94 9.33 -4.18 -10.81
C ASN A 94 8.73 -5.54 -11.20
N ALA A 95 7.87 -6.13 -10.35
CA ALA A 95 7.29 -7.44 -10.62
C ALA A 95 6.32 -7.42 -11.81
N ALA A 96 5.54 -6.33 -11.97
CA ALA A 96 4.65 -6.13 -13.12
C ALA A 96 5.39 -6.11 -14.46
N ASN A 97 6.63 -5.60 -14.49
CA ASN A 97 7.45 -5.56 -15.71
C ASN A 97 8.22 -6.86 -15.97
N ARG A 98 8.49 -7.67 -14.94
CA ARG A 98 9.37 -8.83 -15.04
C ARG A 98 8.65 -10.18 -15.11
N CYS A 99 7.38 -10.26 -14.70
CA CYS A 99 6.55 -11.47 -14.72
C CYS A 99 7.31 -12.73 -14.22
N LEU A 100 8.22 -12.57 -13.25
CA LEU A 100 9.13 -13.61 -12.82
C LEU A 100 8.66 -14.20 -11.49
N HIS A 101 8.68 -15.52 -11.37
CA HIS A 101 8.23 -16.21 -10.15
C HIS A 101 9.04 -15.83 -8.89
N THR A 102 10.29 -15.41 -9.06
CA THR A 102 11.18 -14.93 -7.98
C THR A 102 10.64 -13.67 -7.28
N ASP A 103 9.87 -12.82 -7.95
CA ASP A 103 9.32 -11.61 -7.35
C ASP A 103 8.19 -11.91 -6.34
N TYR A 104 7.65 -13.15 -6.35
CA TYR A 104 6.62 -13.66 -5.45
C TYR A 104 7.17 -14.71 -4.48
N SER A 105 8.39 -14.50 -3.96
CA SER A 105 9.02 -15.40 -3.00
C SER A 105 8.33 -15.36 -1.63
N TYR A 106 8.39 -16.47 -0.87
CA TYR A 106 7.87 -16.57 0.51
C TYR A 106 8.23 -15.39 1.45
N PRO A 107 9.48 -14.86 1.50
CA PRO A 107 9.80 -13.70 2.32
C PRO A 107 9.03 -12.43 1.93
N TRP A 108 8.78 -12.23 0.64
CA TRP A 108 8.02 -11.08 0.14
C TRP A 108 6.55 -11.17 0.51
N THR A 109 5.99 -12.38 0.55
CA THR A 109 4.62 -12.63 1.05
C THR A 109 4.49 -12.40 2.56
N ILE A 110 5.49 -12.77 3.35
CA ILE A 110 5.50 -12.46 4.79
C ILE A 110 5.59 -10.95 4.99
N PHE A 111 6.46 -10.27 4.23
CA PHE A 111 6.57 -8.82 4.30
C PHE A 111 5.24 -8.13 4.01
N THR A 112 4.52 -8.53 2.96
CA THR A 112 3.22 -7.95 2.62
C THR A 112 2.16 -8.22 3.67
N LEU A 113 2.14 -9.42 4.26
CA LEU A 113 1.25 -9.76 5.37
C LEU A 113 1.51 -8.84 6.58
N ILE A 114 2.77 -8.71 6.99
CA ILE A 114 3.16 -7.87 8.13
C ILE A 114 2.82 -6.40 7.83
N HIS A 115 3.16 -5.91 6.64
CA HIS A 115 2.84 -4.55 6.21
C HIS A 115 1.33 -4.27 6.25
N ALA A 116 0.50 -5.19 5.74
CA ALA A 116 -0.95 -5.05 5.76
C ALA A 116 -1.49 -4.95 7.19
N HIS A 117 -1.08 -5.85 8.08
CA HIS A 117 -1.50 -5.78 9.49
C HIS A 117 -0.98 -4.52 10.20
N ALA A 118 0.29 -4.16 10.00
CA ALA A 118 0.89 -2.98 10.62
C ALA A 118 0.18 -1.71 10.17
N SER A 119 -0.14 -1.56 8.88
CA SER A 119 -0.84 -0.38 8.35
C SER A 119 -2.22 -0.20 8.99
N VAL A 120 -3.01 -1.27 9.10
CA VAL A 120 -4.36 -1.22 9.68
C VAL A 120 -4.30 -0.95 11.18
N ILE A 121 -3.40 -1.61 11.91
CA ILE A 121 -3.27 -1.43 13.37
C ILE A 121 -2.85 0.01 13.67
N LEU A 122 -1.78 0.49 13.04
CA LEU A 122 -1.25 1.83 13.28
C LEU A 122 -2.25 2.93 12.90
N HIS A 123 -2.91 2.78 11.75
CA HIS A 123 -3.94 3.72 11.31
C HIS A 123 -5.19 3.68 12.20
N SER A 124 -5.58 2.51 12.70
CA SER A 124 -6.70 2.42 13.63
C SER A 124 -6.34 3.07 14.96
N THR A 125 -5.14 2.80 15.49
CA THR A 125 -4.66 3.40 16.74
C THR A 125 -4.62 4.92 16.67
N SER A 126 -4.23 5.52 15.54
CA SER A 126 -4.27 6.99 15.38
C SER A 126 -5.70 7.55 15.42
N ILE A 127 -6.68 6.84 14.84
CA ILE A 127 -8.10 7.25 14.89
C ILE A 127 -8.64 7.16 16.31
N TRP A 128 -8.30 6.12 17.07
CA TRP A 128 -8.76 5.97 18.45
C TRP A 128 -8.15 7.00 19.41
N LEU A 129 -6.99 7.56 19.07
CA LEU A 129 -6.25 8.52 19.90
C LEU A 129 -6.51 9.99 19.55
N THR A 130 -7.23 10.27 18.45
CA THR A 130 -7.55 11.63 17.98
C THR A 130 -9.02 11.94 18.23
#